data_AF-A0A2P6NXV7-F1
#
_entry.id   AF-A0A2P6NXV7-F1
#
_cell.length_a   1.000
_cell.length_b   1.000
_cell.length_c   1.000
_cell.angle_alpha   90.00
_cell.angle_beta   90.00
_cell.angle_gamma   90.00
#
_symmetry.space_group_name_H-M   'P 1'
#
loop_
_entity.id
_entity.type
_entity.pdbx_description
1 polymer ?
#
loop_
_entity_poly.entity_id
_entity_poly.type
_entity_poly.pdbx_seq_one_letter_code
_entity_poly.pdbx_strand_id
1 'polypeptide(L)'
;MEDMIQSDAAFREQFDRQSNTFHGGSTVPVPVGGQRVPDALSQEADWRSLPVQEPEEKKSFGPEYDRVEKLRNDLGDLKKTMSNINAPVEAIMKLSAQLSSAQPEETEKLTKNLESEKQKRQKVVEELDHFNVLLKGSEYGQLFLDNSVYSSSPDKYEHIEEIKKAAAKAESLTKEEQIDFGSLVKRHTTQIFREQKVLLEKMKALKKQQQ
;
A
#
# COMPACT_ATOMS: atom_id res chain seq x y z
N MET A 1 -11.95 -40.00 22.86
CA MET A 1 -12.73 -38.77 23.13
C MET A 1 -12.27 -38.13 24.44
N GLU A 2 -11.95 -38.93 25.47
CA GLU A 2 -11.30 -38.47 26.72
C GLU A 2 -9.93 -37.80 26.51
N ASP A 3 -9.08 -38.30 25.60
CA ASP A 3 -7.77 -37.68 25.30
C ASP A 3 -7.86 -36.24 24.75
N MET A 4 -8.90 -35.92 23.96
CA MET A 4 -9.11 -34.55 23.46
C MET A 4 -9.56 -33.61 24.58
N ILE A 5 -10.35 -34.11 25.54
CA ILE A 5 -10.83 -33.31 26.67
C ILE A 5 -9.68 -33.05 27.66
N GLN A 6 -8.83 -34.05 27.89
CA GLN A 6 -7.62 -33.88 28.71
C GLN A 6 -6.60 -32.93 28.06
N SER A 7 -6.46 -32.98 26.73
CA SER A 7 -5.60 -32.05 26.00
C SER A 7 -6.13 -30.61 26.05
N ASP A 8 -7.45 -30.41 26.00
CA ASP A 8 -8.05 -29.07 26.05
C ASP A 8 -7.98 -28.47 27.47
N ALA A 9 -8.13 -29.30 28.51
CA ALA A 9 -7.95 -28.90 29.90
C ALA A 9 -6.50 -28.47 30.18
N ALA A 10 -5.52 -29.29 29.78
CA ALA A 10 -4.10 -28.96 29.95
C ALA A 10 -3.68 -27.71 29.16
N PHE A 11 -4.30 -27.47 28.00
CA PHE A 11 -4.06 -26.26 27.21
C PHE A 11 -4.59 -25.01 27.92
N ARG A 12 -5.81 -25.07 28.47
CA ARG A 12 -6.40 -23.93 29.20
C ARG A 12 -5.63 -23.56 30.45
N GLU A 13 -5.05 -24.54 31.15
CA GLU A 13 -4.21 -24.30 32.32
C GLU A 13 -2.96 -23.45 32.00
N GLN A 14 -2.46 -23.45 30.76
CA GLN A 14 -1.31 -22.60 30.38
C GLN A 14 -1.62 -21.10 30.36
N PHE A 15 -2.91 -20.74 30.34
CA PHE A 15 -3.40 -19.37 30.33
C PHE A 15 -4.00 -18.93 31.68
N ASP A 16 -4.13 -19.84 32.64
CA ASP A 16 -4.54 -19.51 34.00
C ASP A 16 -3.32 -19.04 34.80
N ARG A 17 -3.34 -17.77 35.22
CA ARG A 17 -2.26 -17.13 35.99
C ARG A 17 -1.99 -17.79 37.33
N GLN A 18 -2.94 -18.56 37.87
CA GLN A 18 -2.79 -19.29 39.13
C GLN A 18 -2.30 -20.74 38.93
N SER A 19 -2.20 -21.20 37.69
CA SER A 19 -1.70 -22.53 37.36
C SER A 19 -0.17 -22.59 37.38
N ASN A 20 0.37 -23.72 37.87
CA ASN A 20 1.81 -24.01 37.84
C ASN A 20 2.36 -24.19 36.41
N THR A 21 1.48 -24.40 35.41
CA THR A 21 1.85 -24.53 33.99
C THR A 21 1.69 -23.23 33.21
N PHE A 22 1.29 -22.13 33.86
CA PHE A 22 1.19 -20.81 33.24
C PHE A 22 2.51 -20.41 32.58
N HIS A 23 2.49 -20.21 31.26
CA HIS A 23 3.70 -19.97 30.45
C HIS A 23 4.87 -20.94 30.73
N GLY A 24 4.57 -22.24 30.91
CA GLY A 24 5.60 -23.26 31.16
C GLY A 24 6.25 -23.16 32.54
N GLY A 25 5.55 -22.57 33.52
CA GLY A 25 6.03 -22.37 34.89
C GLY A 25 6.81 -21.06 35.10
N SER A 26 6.88 -20.19 34.09
CA SER A 26 7.53 -18.88 34.21
C SER A 26 6.55 -17.82 34.69
N THR A 27 6.66 -17.44 35.96
CA THR A 27 5.89 -16.32 36.56
C THR A 27 6.56 -14.95 36.35
N VAL A 28 7.70 -14.92 35.65
CA VAL A 28 8.46 -13.69 35.41
C VAL A 28 7.76 -12.88 34.30
N PRO A 29 7.22 -11.68 34.59
CA PRO A 29 6.59 -10.86 33.56
C PRO A 29 7.63 -10.45 32.52
N VAL A 30 7.33 -10.73 31.24
CA VAL A 30 8.17 -10.27 30.13
C VAL A 30 8.00 -8.75 30.02
N PRO A 31 9.09 -7.97 30.14
CA PRO A 31 9.00 -6.52 30.03
C PRO A 31 8.48 -6.13 28.64
N VAL A 32 7.39 -5.36 28.62
CA VAL A 32 6.78 -4.87 27.40
C VAL A 32 7.63 -3.71 26.88
N GLY A 33 8.65 -4.02 26.08
CA GLY A 33 9.62 -3.02 25.63
C GLY A 33 11.04 -3.56 25.49
N GLY A 34 11.24 -4.45 24.51
CA GLY A 34 12.40 -4.44 23.60
C GLY A 34 13.85 -4.41 24.12
N GLN A 35 14.17 -4.97 25.30
CA GLN A 35 15.59 -5.06 25.72
C GLN A 35 16.10 -6.43 26.16
N ARG A 36 15.23 -7.38 26.52
CA ARG A 36 15.68 -8.72 26.91
C ARG A 36 15.77 -9.64 25.69
N VAL A 37 16.99 -9.96 25.29
CA VAL A 37 17.27 -11.08 24.37
C VAL A 37 17.15 -12.37 25.19
N PRO A 38 16.43 -13.41 24.71
CA PRO A 38 16.40 -14.71 25.37
C PRO A 38 17.82 -15.25 25.61
N ASP A 39 18.08 -15.89 26.74
CA ASP A 39 19.44 -16.31 27.12
C ASP A 39 20.09 -17.24 26.06
N ALA A 40 19.28 -18.02 25.34
CA ALA A 40 19.71 -18.86 24.21
C ALA A 40 20.24 -18.07 22.99
N LEU A 41 19.83 -16.80 22.84
CA LEU A 41 20.28 -15.87 21.79
C LEU A 41 21.29 -14.84 22.31
N SER A 42 21.61 -14.86 23.61
CA SER A 42 22.57 -13.92 24.21
C SER A 42 24.03 -14.21 23.80
N GLN A 43 24.30 -15.40 23.27
CA GLN A 43 25.64 -15.83 22.85
C GLN A 43 25.92 -15.58 21.36
N GLU A 44 24.91 -15.24 20.56
CA GLU A 44 25.07 -15.00 19.12
C GLU A 44 25.13 -13.50 18.85
N ALA A 45 26.35 -13.03 18.54
CA ALA A 45 26.71 -11.72 17.97
C ALA A 45 26.00 -10.49 18.56
N ASP A 46 26.77 -9.57 19.16
CA ASP A 46 26.29 -8.24 19.54
C ASP A 46 25.89 -7.46 18.28
N TRP A 47 24.65 -7.64 17.83
CA TRP A 47 24.12 -7.00 16.64
C TRP A 47 24.09 -5.48 16.77
N ARG A 48 24.22 -4.94 18.00
CA ARG A 48 24.38 -3.50 18.25
C ARG A 48 25.80 -3.01 18.01
N SER A 49 26.79 -3.90 18.02
CA SER A 49 28.17 -3.60 17.65
C SER A 49 28.45 -3.79 16.16
N LEU A 50 27.45 -4.21 15.37
CA LEU A 50 27.62 -4.25 13.92
C LEU A 50 27.81 -2.82 13.42
N PRO A 51 28.81 -2.57 12.56
CA PRO A 51 29.00 -1.26 11.97
C PRO A 51 27.71 -0.89 11.24
N VAL A 52 27.17 0.29 11.56
CA VAL A 52 26.07 0.87 10.79
C VAL A 52 26.60 1.02 9.37
N GLN A 53 26.09 0.22 8.44
CA GLN A 53 26.43 0.38 7.04
C GLN A 53 26.03 1.80 6.64
N GLU A 54 27.03 2.61 6.31
CA GLU A 54 26.78 3.89 5.66
C GLU A 54 25.99 3.60 4.37
N PRO A 55 24.92 4.38 4.08
CA PRO A 55 24.13 4.15 2.90
C PRO A 55 25.04 4.23 1.68
N GLU A 56 25.10 3.16 0.88
CA GLU A 56 25.87 3.13 -0.37
C GLU A 56 25.50 4.36 -1.21
N GLU A 57 26.51 5.14 -1.60
CA GLU A 57 26.31 6.26 -2.51
C GLU A 57 25.62 5.75 -3.79
N LYS A 58 24.51 6.38 -4.18
CA LYS A 58 23.77 6.01 -5.39
C LYS A 58 24.69 6.13 -6.60
N LYS A 59 25.19 4.99 -7.08
CA LYS A 59 25.95 4.91 -8.32
C LYS A 59 25.02 5.23 -9.48
N SER A 60 25.15 6.43 -10.07
CA SER A 60 24.48 6.77 -11.32
C SER A 60 25.11 5.96 -12.45
N PHE A 61 24.27 5.31 -13.24
CA PHE A 61 24.65 4.60 -14.47
C PHE A 61 24.33 5.46 -15.69
N GLY A 62 24.55 6.78 -15.57
CA GLY A 62 24.36 7.76 -16.63
C GLY A 62 22.94 8.31 -16.80
N PRO A 63 22.77 9.38 -17.60
CA PRO A 63 21.53 10.16 -17.66
C PRO A 63 20.30 9.36 -18.14
N GLU A 64 20.49 8.39 -19.03
CA GLU A 64 19.39 7.54 -19.50
C GLU A 64 18.89 6.60 -18.40
N TYR A 65 19.82 6.01 -17.62
CA TYR A 65 19.47 5.16 -16.49
C TYR A 65 18.68 5.96 -15.43
N ASP A 66 19.17 7.15 -15.08
CA ASP A 66 18.54 8.01 -14.07
C ASP A 66 17.12 8.43 -14.47
N ARG A 67 16.90 8.73 -15.76
CA ARG A 67 15.57 9.03 -16.30
C ARG A 67 14.62 7.83 -16.23
N VAL A 68 15.09 6.64 -16.59
CA VAL A 68 14.29 5.40 -16.53
C VAL A 68 14.00 5.02 -15.08
N GLU A 69 14.96 5.19 -14.16
CA GLU A 69 14.77 4.98 -12.73
C GLU A 69 13.72 5.93 -12.16
N LYS A 70 13.81 7.22 -12.49
CA LYS A 70 12.83 8.23 -12.08
C LYS A 70 11.43 7.89 -12.59
N LEU A 71 11.28 7.56 -13.87
CA LEU A 71 9.98 7.16 -14.43
C LEU A 71 9.42 5.92 -13.72
N ARG A 72 10.25 4.90 -13.47
CA ARG A 72 9.81 3.68 -12.77
C ARG A 72 9.32 3.98 -11.35
N ASN A 73 9.97 4.90 -10.65
CA ASN A 73 9.59 5.32 -9.31
C ASN A 73 8.28 6.10 -9.33
N ASP A 74 8.14 7.06 -10.24
CA ASP A 74 6.91 7.86 -10.41
C ASP A 74 5.71 6.96 -10.76
N LEU A 75 5.88 5.95 -11.62
CA LEU A 75 4.86 4.94 -11.87
C LEU A 75 4.53 4.10 -10.62
N GLY A 76 5.52 3.87 -9.76
CA GLY A 76 5.34 3.18 -8.49
C GLY A 76 4.49 3.99 -7.52
N ASP A 77 4.71 5.29 -7.48
CA ASP A 77 3.95 6.19 -6.63
C ASP A 77 2.55 6.43 -7.18
N LEU A 78 2.38 6.60 -8.49
CA LEU A 78 1.06 6.60 -9.13
C LEU A 78 0.26 5.35 -8.78
N LYS A 79 0.88 4.16 -8.87
CA LYS A 79 0.23 2.90 -8.51
C LYS A 79 -0.25 2.89 -7.05
N LYS A 80 0.56 3.42 -6.12
CA LYS A 80 0.17 3.53 -4.70
C LYS A 80 -0.99 4.49 -4.53
N THR A 81 -0.91 5.70 -5.11
CA THR A 81 -1.96 6.71 -5.07
C THR A 81 -3.28 6.17 -5.63
N MET A 82 -3.25 5.49 -6.79
CA MET A 82 -4.42 4.80 -7.33
C MET A 82 -5.00 3.77 -6.37
N SER A 83 -4.16 3.01 -5.67
CA SER A 83 -4.63 1.99 -4.72
C SER A 83 -5.28 2.61 -3.48
N ASN A 84 -4.73 3.76 -3.02
CA ASN A 84 -5.16 4.47 -1.82
C ASN A 84 -6.56 5.10 -1.94
N ILE A 85 -7.09 5.26 -3.16
CA ILE A 85 -8.43 5.83 -3.36
C ILE A 85 -9.56 4.88 -2.92
N ASN A 86 -9.31 3.56 -2.86
CA ASN A 86 -10.34 2.56 -2.57
C ASN A 86 -10.97 2.75 -1.17
N ALA A 87 -10.13 2.93 -0.16
CA ALA A 87 -10.56 3.05 1.23
C ALA A 87 -11.50 4.26 1.45
N PRO A 88 -11.16 5.50 1.06
CA PRO A 88 -12.07 6.63 1.24
C PRO A 88 -13.34 6.51 0.40
N VAL A 89 -13.29 5.93 -0.81
CA VAL A 89 -14.49 5.70 -1.64
C VAL A 89 -15.45 4.71 -0.95
N GLU A 90 -14.92 3.59 -0.45
CA GLU A 90 -15.73 2.60 0.28
C GLU A 90 -16.33 3.20 1.57
N ALA A 91 -15.55 3.99 2.30
CA ALA A 91 -15.99 4.65 3.52
C ALA A 91 -17.10 5.67 3.24
N ILE A 92 -16.95 6.50 2.19
CA ILE A 92 -17.99 7.45 1.75
C ILE A 92 -19.28 6.70 1.40
N MET A 93 -19.21 5.62 0.62
CA MET A 93 -20.38 4.82 0.27
C MET A 93 -21.11 4.31 1.53
N LYS A 94 -20.39 3.71 2.46
CA LYS A 94 -20.97 3.17 3.71
C LYS A 94 -21.58 4.28 4.58
N LEU A 95 -20.87 5.40 4.74
CA LEU A 95 -21.32 6.53 5.55
C LEU A 95 -22.56 7.19 4.94
N SER A 96 -22.61 7.35 3.61
CA SER A 96 -23.80 7.89 2.91
C SER A 96 -25.02 6.98 3.06
N ALA A 97 -24.82 5.66 3.00
CA ALA A 97 -25.90 4.70 3.25
C ALA A 97 -26.39 4.75 4.71
N GLN A 98 -25.47 4.87 5.69
CA GLN A 98 -25.82 5.03 7.11
C GLN A 98 -26.57 6.33 7.38
N LEU A 99 -26.12 7.45 6.79
CA LEU A 99 -26.75 8.76 6.94
C LEU A 99 -28.21 8.75 6.46
N SER A 100 -28.51 7.99 5.41
CA SER A 100 -29.86 7.85 4.86
C SER A 100 -30.86 7.20 5.82
N SER A 101 -30.36 6.46 6.82
CA SER A 101 -31.17 5.77 7.84
C SER A 101 -30.89 6.25 9.27
N ALA A 102 -30.11 7.33 9.43
CA ALA A 102 -29.61 7.77 10.73
C ALA A 102 -30.70 8.47 11.57
N GLN A 103 -30.60 8.31 12.89
CA GLN A 103 -31.38 9.12 13.83
C GLN A 103 -30.78 10.54 13.96
N PRO A 104 -31.57 11.55 14.37
CA PRO A 104 -31.09 12.94 14.48
C PRO A 104 -29.82 13.08 15.35
N GLU A 105 -29.72 12.30 16.42
CA GLU A 105 -28.60 12.34 17.38
C GLU A 105 -27.27 11.81 16.80
N GLU A 106 -27.34 10.92 15.81
CA GLU A 106 -26.16 10.32 15.16
C GLU A 106 -25.71 11.09 13.91
N THR A 107 -26.61 11.93 13.37
CA THR A 107 -26.44 12.62 12.09
C THR A 107 -25.21 13.51 12.10
N GLU A 108 -25.00 14.32 13.14
CA GLU A 108 -23.88 15.26 13.21
C GLU A 108 -22.52 14.53 13.13
N LYS A 109 -22.36 13.45 13.88
CA LYS A 109 -21.13 12.65 13.88
C LYS A 109 -20.89 11.98 12.53
N LEU A 110 -21.93 11.41 11.93
CA LEU A 110 -21.85 10.76 10.63
C LEU A 110 -21.51 11.76 9.51
N THR A 111 -22.10 12.95 9.53
CA THR A 111 -21.78 14.03 8.58
C THR A 111 -20.32 14.47 8.70
N LYS A 112 -19.81 14.64 9.93
CA LYS A 112 -18.41 14.99 10.17
C LYS A 112 -17.45 13.92 9.64
N ASN A 113 -17.76 12.64 9.88
CA ASN A 113 -16.95 11.54 9.37
C ASN A 113 -16.99 11.48 7.83
N LEU A 114 -18.18 11.65 7.24
CA LEU A 114 -18.36 11.67 5.79
C LEU A 114 -17.51 12.77 5.14
N GLU A 115 -17.53 13.98 5.71
CA GLU A 115 -16.73 15.11 5.21
C GLU A 115 -15.22 14.84 5.31
N SER A 116 -14.76 14.25 6.42
CA SER A 116 -13.37 13.83 6.57
C SER A 116 -12.94 12.82 5.48
N GLU A 117 -13.78 11.84 5.16
CA GLU A 117 -13.47 10.88 4.09
C GLU A 117 -13.53 11.51 2.70
N LYS A 118 -14.43 12.47 2.46
CA LYS A 118 -14.45 13.27 1.22
C LYS A 118 -13.15 14.04 1.03
N GLN A 119 -12.62 14.65 2.09
CA GLN A 119 -11.33 15.34 2.05
C GLN A 119 -10.17 14.39 1.75
N LYS A 120 -10.17 13.18 2.30
CA LYS A 120 -9.17 12.14 1.97
C LYS A 120 -9.27 11.74 0.50
N ARG A 121 -10.47 11.46 -0.01
CA ARG A 121 -10.70 11.19 -1.45
C ARG A 121 -10.16 12.33 -2.30
N GLN A 122 -10.48 13.57 -1.94
CA GLN A 122 -10.09 14.77 -2.70
C GLN A 122 -8.56 14.92 -2.78
N LYS A 123 -7.84 14.72 -1.67
CA LYS A 123 -6.37 14.73 -1.68
C LYS A 123 -5.79 13.68 -2.63
N VAL A 124 -6.33 12.47 -2.62
CA VAL A 124 -5.89 11.40 -3.55
C VAL A 124 -6.19 11.80 -5.01
N VAL A 125 -7.34 12.43 -5.28
CA VAL A 125 -7.67 12.93 -6.63
C VAL A 125 -6.70 14.02 -7.09
N GLU A 126 -6.31 14.94 -6.22
CA GLU A 126 -5.33 15.98 -6.52
C GLU A 126 -3.94 15.41 -6.82
N GLU A 127 -3.51 14.38 -6.07
CA GLU A 127 -2.27 13.64 -6.37
C GLU A 127 -2.36 12.94 -7.73
N LEU A 128 -3.50 12.32 -8.05
CA LEU A 128 -3.73 11.71 -9.36
C LEU A 128 -3.68 12.75 -10.49
N ASP A 129 -4.20 13.96 -10.27
CA ASP A 129 -4.12 15.06 -11.23
C ASP A 129 -2.68 15.53 -11.43
N HIS A 130 -1.89 15.61 -10.36
CA HIS A 130 -0.47 15.89 -10.46
C HIS A 130 0.25 14.87 -11.36
N PHE A 131 0.00 13.57 -11.15
CA PHE A 131 0.56 12.52 -12.00
C PHE A 131 0.06 12.57 -13.44
N ASN A 132 -1.21 12.92 -13.66
CA ASN A 132 -1.77 13.07 -15.01
C ASN A 132 -1.04 14.18 -15.79
N VAL A 133 -0.75 15.31 -15.15
CA VAL A 133 0.04 16.40 -15.75
C VAL A 133 1.48 15.96 -15.97
N LEU A 134 2.10 15.35 -14.95
CA LEU A 134 3.49 14.90 -14.99
C LEU A 134 3.73 13.92 -16.14
N LEU A 135 2.89 12.88 -16.27
CA LEU A 135 3.05 11.82 -17.26
C LEU A 135 2.67 12.25 -18.68
N LYS A 136 1.83 13.28 -18.83
CA LYS A 136 1.57 13.94 -20.12
C LYS A 136 2.67 14.93 -20.51
N GLY A 137 3.60 15.23 -19.61
CA GLY A 137 4.75 16.08 -19.88
C GLY A 137 5.64 15.52 -21.00
N SER A 138 6.25 16.42 -21.77
CA SER A 138 7.06 16.08 -22.95
C SER A 138 8.26 15.18 -22.64
N GLU A 139 8.82 15.28 -21.42
CA GLU A 139 9.95 14.47 -20.98
C GLU A 139 9.56 12.97 -20.90
N TYR A 140 8.44 12.65 -20.25
CA TYR A 140 7.99 11.27 -20.15
C TYR A 140 7.41 10.71 -21.43
N GLY A 141 6.73 11.54 -22.23
CA GLY A 141 6.25 11.14 -23.56
C GLY A 141 7.36 10.57 -24.45
N GLN A 142 8.54 11.20 -24.45
CA GLN A 142 9.69 10.73 -25.21
C GLN A 142 10.27 9.42 -24.63
N LEU A 143 10.42 9.34 -23.29
CA LEU A 143 10.88 8.11 -22.62
C LEU A 143 9.98 6.90 -22.88
N PHE A 144 8.68 7.11 -23.01
CA PHE A 144 7.73 6.04 -23.33
C PHE A 144 7.89 5.50 -24.75
N LEU A 145 8.14 6.39 -25.72
CA LEU A 145 8.43 6.03 -27.11
C LEU A 145 9.76 5.27 -27.22
N ASP A 146 10.81 5.76 -26.57
CA ASP A 146 12.17 5.23 -26.68
C ASP A 146 12.33 3.84 -26.04
N ASN A 147 11.52 3.51 -25.02
CA ASN A 147 11.68 2.27 -24.26
C ASN A 147 10.76 1.12 -24.71
N SER A 148 10.11 1.26 -25.88
CA SER A 148 9.12 0.30 -26.40
C SER A 148 8.08 -0.13 -25.36
N VAL A 149 7.82 0.72 -24.36
CA VAL A 149 6.77 0.51 -23.35
C VAL A 149 5.39 0.77 -23.99
N TYR A 150 5.34 1.18 -25.27
CA TYR A 150 4.18 1.77 -25.92
C TYR A 150 3.89 1.35 -27.37
N SER A 151 2.57 1.23 -27.62
CA SER A 151 1.86 1.68 -28.83
C SER A 151 1.59 3.18 -28.69
N SER A 152 1.95 3.98 -29.68
CA SER A 152 2.10 5.45 -29.72
C SER A 152 0.85 6.31 -29.47
N SER A 153 0.07 6.09 -28.40
CA SER A 153 -1.10 6.92 -28.07
C SER A 153 -0.88 7.89 -26.89
N PRO A 154 -1.16 9.21 -27.06
CA PRO A 154 -1.19 10.23 -25.99
C PRO A 154 -2.18 9.94 -24.84
N ASP A 155 -3.12 9.02 -25.03
CA ASP A 155 -4.28 8.82 -24.16
C ASP A 155 -4.13 7.70 -23.13
N LYS A 156 -2.94 7.10 -22.98
CA LYS A 156 -2.76 5.88 -22.15
C LYS A 156 -3.06 6.07 -20.66
N TYR A 157 -3.00 7.28 -20.13
CA TYR A 157 -3.40 7.57 -18.75
C TYR A 157 -4.84 8.11 -18.63
N GLU A 158 -5.68 7.93 -19.65
CA GLU A 158 -7.15 8.08 -19.53
C GLU A 158 -7.73 7.27 -18.36
N HIS A 159 -7.06 6.19 -17.99
CA HIS A 159 -7.36 5.38 -16.81
C HIS A 159 -7.35 6.20 -15.50
N ILE A 160 -6.53 7.26 -15.40
CA ILE A 160 -6.57 8.19 -14.26
C ILE A 160 -7.91 8.93 -14.25
N GLU A 161 -8.36 9.45 -15.39
CA GLU A 161 -9.65 10.12 -15.52
C GLU A 161 -10.82 9.17 -15.28
N GLU A 162 -10.72 7.92 -15.73
CA GLU A 162 -11.72 6.87 -15.49
C GLU A 162 -11.88 6.62 -13.98
N ILE A 163 -10.77 6.45 -13.25
CA ILE A 163 -10.77 6.29 -11.79
C ILE A 163 -11.36 7.53 -11.10
N LYS A 164 -10.95 8.74 -11.50
CA LYS A 164 -11.47 9.99 -10.92
C LYS A 164 -12.98 10.12 -11.11
N LYS A 165 -13.48 9.88 -12.34
CA LYS A 165 -14.90 9.93 -12.66
C LYS A 165 -15.71 8.91 -11.86
N ALA A 166 -15.17 7.70 -11.68
CA ALA A 166 -15.83 6.69 -10.86
C ALA A 166 -15.81 7.04 -9.37
N ALA A 167 -14.69 7.55 -8.84
CA ALA A 167 -14.56 7.98 -7.45
C ALA A 167 -15.46 9.17 -7.10
N ALA A 168 -15.77 10.04 -8.06
CA ALA A 168 -16.70 11.15 -7.88
C ALA A 168 -18.14 10.70 -7.58
N LYS A 169 -18.48 9.44 -7.89
CA LYS A 169 -19.81 8.86 -7.62
C LYS A 169 -19.90 8.14 -6.27
N ALA A 170 -18.86 8.21 -5.43
CA ALA A 170 -18.74 7.42 -4.21
C ALA A 170 -19.99 7.46 -3.30
N GLU A 171 -20.64 8.62 -3.20
CA GLU A 171 -21.84 8.79 -2.36
C GLU A 171 -23.05 7.97 -2.83
N SER A 172 -23.13 7.63 -4.12
CA SER A 172 -24.26 6.94 -4.74
C SER A 172 -23.94 5.52 -5.19
N LEU A 173 -22.73 5.01 -4.92
CA LEU A 173 -22.35 3.66 -5.32
C LEU A 173 -23.19 2.61 -4.59
N THR A 174 -23.64 1.62 -5.33
CA THR A 174 -24.11 0.35 -4.78
C THR A 174 -22.92 -0.54 -4.38
N LYS A 175 -23.19 -1.60 -3.62
CA LYS A 175 -22.15 -2.58 -3.25
C LYS A 175 -21.52 -3.25 -4.47
N GLU A 176 -22.30 -3.50 -5.52
CA GLU A 176 -21.82 -4.09 -6.77
C GLU A 176 -20.92 -3.10 -7.52
N GLU A 177 -21.34 -1.85 -7.67
CA GLU A 177 -20.52 -0.82 -8.31
C GLU A 177 -19.23 -0.52 -7.52
N GLN A 178 -19.23 -0.71 -6.20
CA GLN A 178 -18.02 -0.62 -5.38
C GLN A 178 -17.02 -1.76 -5.68
N ILE A 179 -17.52 -2.98 -5.94
CA ILE A 179 -16.68 -4.11 -6.36
C ILE A 179 -16.10 -3.84 -7.76
N ASP A 180 -16.92 -3.30 -8.66
CA ASP A 180 -16.49 -2.91 -10.00
C ASP A 180 -15.44 -1.79 -9.94
N PHE A 181 -15.61 -0.82 -9.05
CA PHE A 181 -14.62 0.22 -8.79
C PHE A 181 -13.29 -0.35 -8.30
N GLY A 182 -13.31 -1.26 -7.32
CA GLY A 182 -12.11 -1.95 -6.86
C GLY A 182 -11.42 -2.75 -7.97
N SER A 183 -12.21 -3.40 -8.83
CA SER A 183 -11.71 -4.15 -9.99
C SER A 183 -11.09 -3.23 -11.05
N LEU A 184 -11.70 -2.07 -11.30
CA LEU A 184 -11.20 -1.02 -12.17
C LEU A 184 -9.81 -0.53 -11.71
N VAL A 185 -9.67 -0.18 -10.42
CA VAL A 185 -8.39 0.25 -9.85
C VAL A 185 -7.34 -0.87 -9.96
N LYS A 186 -7.73 -2.12 -9.67
CA LYS A 186 -6.82 -3.28 -9.75
C LYS A 186 -6.33 -3.54 -11.18
N ARG A 187 -7.20 -3.40 -12.18
CA ARG A 187 -6.85 -3.53 -13.60
C ARG A 187 -5.74 -2.55 -13.97
N HIS A 188 -5.91 -1.29 -13.62
CA HIS A 188 -4.98 -0.21 -13.98
C HIS A 188 -3.66 -0.30 -13.23
N THR A 189 -3.69 -0.60 -11.93
CA THR A 189 -2.47 -0.83 -11.13
C THR A 189 -1.68 -2.06 -11.60
N THR A 190 -2.36 -3.08 -12.14
CA THR A 190 -1.70 -4.24 -12.76
C THR A 190 -1.01 -3.88 -14.07
N GLN A 191 -1.62 -3.00 -14.88
CA GLN A 191 -1.02 -2.48 -16.10
C GLN A 191 0.25 -1.68 -15.80
N ILE A 192 0.18 -0.73 -14.85
CA ILE A 192 1.35 0.04 -14.40
C ILE A 192 2.47 -0.89 -13.93
N PHE A 193 2.14 -1.95 -13.18
CA PHE A 193 3.14 -2.91 -12.72
C PHE A 193 3.85 -3.64 -13.88
N ARG A 194 3.15 -3.94 -14.99
CA ARG A 194 3.79 -4.51 -16.19
C ARG A 194 4.76 -3.51 -16.82
N GLU A 195 4.40 -2.24 -16.88
CA GLU A 195 5.26 -1.17 -17.39
C GLU A 195 6.53 -1.02 -16.53
N GLN A 196 6.39 -1.05 -15.20
CA GLN A 196 7.53 -1.04 -14.29
C GLN A 196 8.49 -2.22 -14.51
N LYS A 197 7.99 -3.39 -14.92
CA LYS A 197 8.85 -4.53 -15.27
C LYS A 197 9.67 -4.26 -16.54
N VAL A 198 9.06 -3.66 -17.56
CA VAL A 198 9.78 -3.30 -18.80
C VAL A 198 10.89 -2.29 -18.50
N LEU A 199 10.58 -1.25 -17.72
CA LEU A 199 11.58 -0.26 -17.29
C LEU A 199 12.70 -0.90 -16.46
N LEU A 200 12.39 -1.86 -15.59
CA LEU A 200 13.40 -2.58 -14.82
C LEU A 200 14.36 -3.40 -15.72
N GLU A 201 13.84 -4.09 -16.74
CA GLU A 201 14.69 -4.82 -17.69
C GLU A 201 15.57 -3.87 -18.51
N LYS A 202 15.05 -2.70 -18.89
CA LYS A 202 15.85 -1.64 -19.52
C LYS A 202 16.95 -1.12 -18.58
N MET A 203 16.63 -0.84 -17.32
CA MET A 203 17.62 -0.44 -16.32
C MET A 203 18.75 -1.47 -16.20
N LYS A 204 18.43 -2.77 -16.18
CA LYS A 204 19.44 -3.85 -16.16
C LYS A 204 20.30 -3.84 -17.43
N ALA A 205 19.69 -3.64 -18.59
CA ALA A 205 20.43 -3.57 -19.86
C ALA A 205 21.41 -2.38 -19.89
N LEU A 206 20.97 -1.20 -19.43
CA LEU A 206 21.83 -0.01 -19.32
C LEU A 206 22.99 -0.22 -18.33
N LYS A 207 22.74 -0.85 -17.18
CA LYS A 207 23.80 -1.21 -16.22
C LYS A 207 24.85 -2.12 -16.85
N LYS A 208 24.43 -3.10 -17.67
CA LYS A 208 25.34 -4.04 -18.34
C LYS A 208 26.19 -3.39 -19.42
N GLN A 209 25.72 -2.32 -20.07
CA GLN A 209 26.48 -1.59 -21.09
C GLN A 209 27.60 -0.71 -20.52
N GLN A 210 27.57 -0.43 -19.21
CA GLN A 210 28.56 0.39 -18.51
C GLN A 210 29.53 -0.42 -17.62
N GLN A 211 29.41 -1.74 -17.63
CA GLN A 211 30.37 -2.68 -17.03
C GLN A 211 31.22 -3.31 -18.12
#